data_AF-A0A377JMW4-F1
#
_entry.id   AF-A0A377JMW4-F1
#
_cell.length_a   1.000
_cell.length_b   1.000
_cell.length_c   1.000
_cell.angle_alpha   90.00
_cell.angle_beta   90.00
_cell.angle_gamma   90.00
#
_symmetry.space_group_name_H-M   'P 1'
#
loop_
_entity.id
_entity.type
_entity.pdbx_description
1 polymer ?
#
loop_
_entity_poly.entity_id
_entity_poly.type
_entity_poly.pdbx_seq_one_letter_code
_entity_poly.pdbx_strand_id
1 'polypeptide(L)'
;MHIISNSFQGVTSDSEELRECLSIITRINQSINPKINNLTKGDNRYNDPAPGQQGELYRVQYNNGYALGFRRHNARSTSRYSLKPKYATPGESLPEAPVIYLGLTRLIPIGELIDVYANIRKILPEDYQNEIIQKYKELTGIPIKNISTHEITGLKRRGEFETDLEGIDSNTISAGEDNLFVILNALYSAKYYSSVTEKKPSVLLIDEMDAGLHPSLQFKLLNLLREFSRNFNIQIIFTTHSLYLIDKALKAKDNITYLMKSANHSVSIMPNPDIFKIEMHLNSETRQNLYKDKKLPIFSEDNEARVMINLIFDILSEKDQQFASIRHYFHLVQMNSGCENLKTLFKDEVLTANTLKAICILDGDSRTHELKHNIISLPGQVSPEKLIFQHLSELLSKEIYNEFWCNEYIQQEGYSF
;
A
#
# COMPACT_ATOMS: atom_id res chain seq x y z
N MET A 1 6.99 11.90 -9.46
CA MET A 1 8.48 11.82 -9.47
C MET A 1 9.18 13.10 -9.91
N HIS A 2 8.93 13.66 -11.10
CA HIS A 2 9.65 14.85 -11.60
C HIS A 2 9.55 16.09 -10.69
N ILE A 3 8.45 16.30 -9.97
CA ILE A 3 8.30 17.37 -8.96
C ILE A 3 9.35 17.22 -7.84
N ILE A 4 9.56 15.99 -7.35
CA ILE A 4 10.53 15.67 -6.30
C ILE A 4 11.95 15.92 -6.83
N SER A 5 12.29 15.43 -8.01
CA SER A 5 13.60 15.70 -8.61
C SER A 5 13.84 17.20 -8.89
N ASN A 6 12.78 17.96 -9.17
CA ASN A 6 12.86 19.40 -9.37
C ASN A 6 13.24 20.17 -8.08
N SER A 7 13.05 19.57 -6.90
CA SER A 7 13.37 20.18 -5.60
C SER A 7 14.83 20.06 -5.16
N PHE A 8 15.68 19.40 -5.94
CA PHE A 8 17.12 19.24 -5.67
C PHE A 8 17.94 19.77 -6.85
N GLN A 9 19.12 20.33 -6.61
CA GLN A 9 20.09 20.55 -7.69
C GLN A 9 21.07 19.38 -7.77
N GLY A 10 21.67 19.21 -8.94
CA GLY A 10 22.73 18.21 -9.12
C GLY A 10 23.94 18.59 -8.27
N VAL A 11 24.65 17.57 -7.79
CA VAL A 11 25.87 17.76 -6.99
C VAL A 11 27.01 18.18 -7.91
N THR A 12 27.76 19.20 -7.49
CA THR A 12 29.02 19.59 -8.11
C THR A 12 30.13 19.54 -7.07
N SER A 13 31.33 19.15 -7.46
CA SER A 13 32.46 19.06 -6.53
C SER A 13 33.76 19.32 -7.26
N ASP A 14 34.74 19.85 -6.53
CA ASP A 14 36.12 20.00 -6.99
C ASP A 14 37.01 18.80 -6.65
N SER A 15 36.55 17.91 -5.76
CA SER A 15 37.23 16.64 -5.49
C SER A 15 37.19 15.73 -6.72
N GLU A 16 38.37 15.26 -7.15
CA GLU A 16 38.52 14.33 -8.26
C GLU A 16 37.75 13.01 -8.01
N GLU A 17 37.81 12.48 -6.79
CA GLU A 17 37.11 11.26 -6.40
C GLU A 17 35.58 11.39 -6.54
N LEU A 18 35.02 12.53 -6.08
CA LEU A 18 33.59 12.77 -6.19
C LEU A 18 33.17 13.06 -7.65
N ARG A 19 34.00 13.72 -8.45
CA ARG A 19 33.76 13.91 -9.88
C ARG A 19 33.71 12.58 -10.63
N GLU A 20 34.65 11.68 -10.34
CA GLU A 20 34.67 10.35 -10.93
C GLU A 20 33.45 9.53 -10.52
N CYS A 21 33.11 9.54 -9.23
CA CYS A 21 31.90 8.91 -8.70
C CYS A 21 30.63 9.39 -9.43
N LEU A 22 30.41 10.70 -9.52
CA LEU A 22 29.26 11.29 -10.21
C LEU A 22 29.25 10.96 -11.71
N SER A 23 30.43 10.91 -12.34
CA SER A 23 30.58 10.53 -13.74
C SER A 23 30.15 9.08 -14.00
N ILE A 24 30.58 8.14 -13.14
CA ILE A 24 30.18 6.73 -13.17
C ILE A 24 28.66 6.61 -13.00
N ILE A 25 28.11 7.21 -11.95
CA ILE A 25 26.66 7.18 -11.66
C ILE A 25 25.84 7.70 -12.84
N THR A 26 26.27 8.83 -13.44
CA THR A 26 25.58 9.44 -14.58
C THR A 26 25.65 8.60 -15.85
N ARG A 27 26.67 7.76 -16.00
CA ARG A 27 26.84 6.91 -17.18
C ARG A 27 26.07 5.59 -17.08
N ILE A 28 25.98 5.02 -15.87
CA ILE A 28 25.28 3.74 -15.64
C ILE A 28 23.76 3.95 -15.55
N ASN A 29 23.32 5.03 -14.92
CA ASN A 29 21.89 5.31 -14.73
C ASN A 29 21.33 6.11 -15.90
N GLN A 30 20.12 5.77 -16.36
CA GLN A 30 19.50 6.43 -17.51
C GLN A 30 19.13 7.89 -17.24
N SER A 31 18.61 8.19 -16.04
CA SER A 31 18.10 9.52 -15.70
C SER A 31 18.60 9.97 -14.33
N ILE A 32 19.38 11.07 -14.33
CA ILE A 32 19.89 11.73 -13.13
C ILE A 32 19.34 13.15 -13.05
N ASN A 33 18.83 13.53 -11.89
CA ASN A 33 18.21 14.82 -11.57
C ASN A 33 17.22 15.32 -12.66
N PRO A 34 16.29 14.48 -13.16
CA PRO A 34 15.35 14.90 -14.20
C PRO A 34 14.51 16.11 -13.77
N LYS A 35 14.27 17.03 -14.69
CA LYS A 35 13.50 18.25 -14.45
C LYS A 35 12.17 18.21 -15.20
N ILE A 36 11.16 18.92 -14.69
CA ILE A 36 9.81 18.92 -15.27
C ILE A 36 9.79 19.42 -16.73
N ASN A 37 10.69 20.34 -17.08
CA ASN A 37 10.83 20.79 -18.46
C ASN A 37 11.13 19.64 -19.45
N ASN A 38 11.73 18.53 -19.00
CA ASN A 38 12.00 17.35 -19.83
C ASN A 38 10.72 16.65 -20.27
N LEU A 39 9.65 16.68 -19.47
CA LEU A 39 8.35 16.12 -19.84
C LEU A 39 7.66 16.94 -20.92
N THR A 40 7.75 18.27 -20.83
CA THR A 40 7.12 19.21 -21.77
C THR A 40 7.81 19.30 -23.14
N LYS A 41 8.88 18.52 -23.37
CA LYS A 41 9.64 18.58 -24.63
C LYS A 41 8.82 18.12 -25.84
N GLY A 42 7.85 17.23 -25.65
CA GLY A 42 7.01 16.64 -26.70
C GLY A 42 5.68 17.37 -26.97
N ASP A 43 5.37 18.44 -26.23
CA ASP A 43 4.07 19.10 -26.33
C ASP A 43 3.97 19.96 -27.61
N ASN A 44 3.10 19.54 -28.53
CA ASN A 44 2.79 20.27 -29.77
C ASN A 44 2.12 21.64 -29.51
N ARG A 45 1.44 21.80 -28.37
CA ARG A 45 0.80 23.04 -27.93
C ARG A 45 1.16 23.30 -26.48
N TYR A 46 1.22 24.58 -26.09
CA TYR A 46 1.46 24.92 -24.69
C TYR A 46 0.32 24.38 -23.81
N ASN A 47 0.67 23.49 -22.89
CA ASN A 47 -0.24 22.98 -21.87
C ASN A 47 0.10 23.63 -20.53
N ASP A 48 -0.82 24.46 -20.03
CA ASP A 48 -0.72 24.99 -18.68
C ASP A 48 -1.01 23.86 -17.66
N PRO A 49 -0.04 23.45 -16.83
CA PRO A 49 -0.26 22.40 -15.84
C PRO A 49 -1.19 22.85 -14.69
N ALA A 50 -1.44 24.15 -14.55
CA ALA A 50 -2.31 24.71 -13.51
C ALA A 50 -3.08 25.93 -14.07
N PRO A 51 -4.08 25.72 -14.94
CA PRO A 51 -4.85 26.79 -15.56
C PRO A 51 -5.44 27.74 -14.53
N GLY A 52 -5.22 29.04 -14.71
CA GLY A 52 -5.74 30.09 -13.82
C GLY A 52 -4.95 30.30 -12.52
N GLN A 53 -3.99 29.43 -12.18
CA GLN A 53 -3.14 29.60 -10.99
C GLN A 53 -1.97 30.54 -11.31
N GLN A 54 -1.96 31.72 -10.70
CA GLN A 54 -0.83 32.65 -10.77
C GLN A 54 0.11 32.48 -9.57
N GLY A 55 1.42 32.60 -9.81
CA GLY A 55 2.42 32.63 -8.73
C GLY A 55 2.97 31.26 -8.34
N GLU A 56 2.80 30.87 -7.08
CA GLU A 56 3.32 29.61 -6.52
C GLU A 56 2.41 28.44 -6.91
N LEU A 57 3.00 27.38 -7.47
CA LEU A 57 2.30 26.17 -7.92
C LEU A 57 2.38 25.04 -6.91
N TYR A 58 3.53 24.89 -6.26
CA TYR A 58 3.72 23.94 -5.16
C TYR A 58 4.81 24.44 -4.22
N ARG A 59 4.80 23.90 -3.00
CA ARG A 59 5.78 24.18 -1.96
C ARG A 59 6.45 22.89 -1.53
N VAL A 60 7.76 22.96 -1.32
CA VAL A 60 8.55 21.86 -0.76
C VAL A 60 8.97 22.24 0.64
N GLN A 61 8.76 21.35 1.60
CA GLN A 61 9.30 21.47 2.94
C GLN A 61 10.43 20.47 3.10
N TYR A 62 11.60 20.97 3.52
CA TYR A 62 12.79 20.17 3.72
C TYR A 62 12.96 19.82 5.21
N ASN A 63 13.76 18.79 5.50
CA ASN A 63 13.93 18.27 6.86
C ASN A 63 14.52 19.27 7.86
N ASN A 64 15.22 20.30 7.37
CA ASN A 64 15.77 21.39 8.19
C ASN A 64 14.73 22.49 8.50
N GLY A 65 13.46 22.30 8.15
CA GLY A 65 12.39 23.28 8.33
C GLY A 65 12.33 24.36 7.25
N TYR A 66 13.29 24.40 6.32
CA TYR A 66 13.25 25.31 5.18
C TYR A 66 12.10 24.94 4.23
N ALA A 67 11.42 25.95 3.71
CA ALA A 67 10.31 25.76 2.78
C ALA A 67 10.48 26.64 1.54
N LEU A 68 10.30 26.06 0.36
CA LEU A 68 10.52 26.75 -0.91
C LEU A 68 9.33 26.59 -1.85
N GLY A 69 8.79 27.72 -2.28
CA GLY A 69 7.73 27.80 -3.28
C GLY A 69 8.29 27.75 -4.70
N PHE A 70 7.65 27.01 -5.59
CA PHE A 70 8.02 26.90 -6.99
C PHE A 70 6.98 27.60 -7.86
N ARG A 71 7.45 28.33 -8.87
CA ARG A 71 6.61 29.02 -9.84
C ARG A 71 6.89 28.57 -11.26
N ARG A 72 5.88 28.73 -12.10
CA ARG A 72 6.03 28.56 -13.53
C ARG A 72 6.92 29.64 -14.13
N HIS A 73 7.80 29.23 -15.03
CA HIS A 73 8.60 30.09 -15.88
C HIS A 73 8.54 29.56 -17.31
N ASN A 74 7.73 30.24 -18.13
CA ASN A 74 7.52 29.89 -19.53
C ASN A 74 8.76 30.24 -20.37
N ALA A 75 9.08 29.39 -21.35
CA ALA A 75 10.08 29.72 -22.35
C ALA A 75 9.50 30.75 -23.34
N ARG A 76 10.33 31.68 -23.83
CA ARG A 76 9.87 32.76 -24.72
C ARG A 76 9.46 32.29 -26.13
N SER A 77 10.02 31.19 -26.60
CA SER A 77 9.92 30.74 -28.01
C SER A 77 9.39 29.32 -28.19
N THR A 78 9.00 28.63 -27.11
CA THR A 78 8.52 27.24 -27.19
C THR A 78 7.31 27.06 -26.29
N SER A 79 6.49 26.05 -26.55
CA SER A 79 5.38 25.59 -25.70
C SER A 79 5.83 25.05 -24.33
N ARG A 80 7.06 25.31 -23.90
CA ARG A 80 7.70 24.71 -22.73
C ARG A 80 7.59 25.62 -21.51
N TYR A 81 7.57 24.99 -20.35
CA TYR A 81 7.74 25.68 -19.08
C TYR A 81 8.77 24.97 -18.19
N SER A 82 9.34 25.73 -17.28
CA SER A 82 10.19 25.23 -16.19
C SER A 82 9.56 25.63 -14.87
N LEU A 83 9.82 24.85 -13.83
CA LEU A 83 9.42 25.19 -12.47
C LEU A 83 10.65 25.70 -11.73
N LYS A 84 10.65 26.99 -11.41
CA LYS A 84 11.77 27.67 -10.75
C LYS A 84 11.41 28.00 -9.31
N PRO A 85 12.35 27.83 -8.36
CA PRO A 85 12.14 28.27 -7.00
C PRO A 85 11.99 29.80 -6.90
N LYS A 86 11.24 30.24 -5.91
CA LYS A 86 11.16 31.63 -5.47
C LYS A 86 12.06 31.81 -4.25
N TYR A 87 13.31 32.18 -4.47
CA TYR A 87 14.24 32.50 -3.39
C TYR A 87 13.81 33.80 -2.70
N ALA A 88 13.87 33.81 -1.36
CA ALA A 88 13.58 35.00 -0.58
C ALA A 88 14.77 35.95 -0.58
N THR A 89 15.98 35.40 -0.54
CA THR A 89 17.23 36.17 -0.54
C THR A 89 18.14 35.82 -1.74
N PRO A 90 18.92 36.80 -2.25
CA PRO A 90 19.94 36.53 -3.25
C PRO A 90 21.02 35.58 -2.70
N GLY A 91 21.36 34.51 -3.43
CA GLY A 91 22.38 33.53 -3.04
C GLY A 91 21.85 32.20 -2.51
N GLU A 92 20.54 32.09 -2.28
CA GLU A 92 19.91 30.80 -1.97
C GLU A 92 19.97 29.84 -3.18
N SER A 93 20.22 28.58 -2.90
CA SER A 93 20.25 27.49 -3.87
C SER A 93 19.40 26.32 -3.40
N LEU A 94 19.05 25.42 -4.31
CA LEU A 94 18.39 24.17 -3.94
C LEU A 94 19.38 23.28 -3.19
N PRO A 95 18.90 22.40 -2.29
CA PRO A 95 19.76 21.38 -1.72
C PRO A 95 20.40 20.51 -2.80
N GLU A 96 21.68 20.23 -2.64
CA GLU A 96 22.44 19.34 -3.52
C GLU A 96 22.19 17.88 -3.13
N ALA A 97 21.67 17.10 -4.07
CA ALA A 97 21.55 15.65 -3.93
C ALA A 97 21.47 15.01 -5.31
N PRO A 98 22.14 13.86 -5.54
CA PRO A 98 21.92 13.09 -6.75
C PRO A 98 20.51 12.46 -6.64
N VAL A 99 19.71 12.66 -7.68
CA VAL A 99 18.38 12.06 -7.78
C VAL A 99 18.39 11.07 -8.93
N ILE A 100 18.45 9.77 -8.62
CA ILE A 100 18.39 8.71 -9.61
C ILE A 100 16.92 8.41 -9.90
N TYR A 101 16.52 8.47 -11.16
CA TYR A 101 15.14 8.19 -11.59
C TYR A 101 15.07 6.99 -12.54
N LEU A 102 14.33 5.99 -12.11
CA LEU A 102 14.00 4.80 -12.89
C LEU A 102 12.58 4.94 -13.44
N GLY A 103 12.47 5.39 -14.70
CA GLY A 103 11.21 5.49 -15.43
C GLY A 103 10.81 4.19 -16.14
N LEU A 104 9.66 4.18 -16.80
CA LEU A 104 9.09 2.99 -17.46
C LEU A 104 9.89 2.48 -18.67
N THR A 105 10.73 3.32 -19.29
CA THR A 105 11.58 2.93 -20.44
C THR A 105 12.48 1.74 -20.14
N ARG A 106 12.83 1.51 -18.86
CA ARG A 106 13.62 0.35 -18.43
C ARG A 106 12.89 -0.99 -18.62
N LEU A 107 11.55 -0.99 -18.68
CA LEU A 107 10.72 -2.19 -18.79
C LEU A 107 10.56 -2.69 -20.22
N ILE A 108 10.99 -1.90 -21.22
CA ILE A 108 10.86 -2.27 -22.64
C ILE A 108 11.73 -3.51 -22.91
N PRO A 109 11.15 -4.61 -23.43
CA PRO A 109 11.91 -5.79 -23.83
C PRO A 109 12.90 -5.46 -24.94
N ILE A 110 14.07 -6.09 -24.93
CA ILE A 110 15.13 -5.80 -25.90
C ILE A 110 14.73 -6.20 -27.32
N GLY A 111 14.00 -7.30 -27.48
CA GLY A 111 13.49 -7.72 -28.79
C GLY A 111 12.57 -6.70 -29.47
N GLU A 112 12.09 -5.68 -28.75
CA GLU A 112 11.28 -4.59 -29.31
C GLU A 112 12.13 -3.36 -29.73
N LEU A 113 13.40 -3.31 -29.36
CA LEU A 113 14.31 -2.22 -29.67
C LEU A 113 15.12 -2.53 -30.94
N ILE A 114 15.34 -1.50 -31.76
CA ILE A 114 16.17 -1.60 -32.97
C ILE A 114 17.64 -1.78 -32.54
N ASP A 115 18.36 -2.72 -33.17
CA ASP A 115 19.76 -3.10 -32.85
C ASP A 115 20.78 -1.97 -33.09
N VAL A 116 20.82 -0.97 -32.20
CA VAL A 116 21.91 0.00 -32.13
C VAL A 116 22.50 -0.02 -30.73
N TYR A 117 23.67 -0.64 -30.63
CA TYR A 117 24.43 -0.79 -29.38
C TYR A 117 25.56 0.24 -29.32
N ALA A 118 25.64 0.96 -28.20
CA ALA A 118 26.78 1.79 -27.85
C ALA A 118 27.40 1.26 -26.55
N ASN A 119 28.71 0.97 -26.56
CA ASN A 119 29.40 0.48 -25.37
C ASN A 119 29.55 1.59 -24.33
N ILE A 120 29.10 1.34 -23.09
CA ILE A 120 29.37 2.22 -21.96
C ILE A 120 30.67 1.75 -21.30
N ARG A 121 31.70 2.60 -21.31
CA ARG A 121 33.02 2.27 -20.74
C ARG A 121 33.15 2.51 -19.23
N LYS A 122 32.11 2.99 -18.54
CA LYS A 122 32.14 3.25 -17.09
C LYS A 122 31.23 2.29 -16.34
N ILE A 123 31.82 1.58 -15.39
CA ILE A 123 31.18 0.61 -14.49
C ILE A 123 31.46 1.01 -13.04
N LEU A 124 30.68 0.48 -12.09
CA LEU A 124 30.95 0.67 -10.66
C LEU A 124 32.29 0.01 -10.28
N PRO A 125 32.95 0.42 -9.18
CA PRO A 125 34.14 -0.29 -8.70
C PRO A 125 33.86 -1.77 -8.43
N GLU A 126 34.89 -2.61 -8.54
CA GLU A 126 34.80 -4.08 -8.52
C GLU A 126 34.08 -4.62 -7.27
N ASP A 127 34.35 -4.06 -6.10
CA ASP A 127 33.68 -4.45 -4.85
C ASP A 127 32.15 -4.32 -4.95
N TYR A 128 31.66 -3.22 -5.52
CA TYR A 128 30.22 -3.01 -5.71
C TYR A 128 29.63 -3.92 -6.79
N GLN A 129 30.40 -4.24 -7.84
CA GLN A 129 29.95 -5.21 -8.84
C GLN A 129 29.78 -6.60 -8.22
N ASN A 130 30.75 -7.04 -7.42
CA ASN A 130 30.69 -8.32 -6.71
C ASN A 130 29.49 -8.38 -5.76
N GLU A 131 29.21 -7.29 -5.04
CA GLU A 131 28.02 -7.20 -4.21
C GLU A 131 26.72 -7.27 -5.02
N ILE A 132 26.64 -6.61 -6.18
CA ILE A 132 25.47 -6.68 -7.08
C ILE A 132 25.26 -8.12 -7.56
N ILE A 133 26.31 -8.80 -8.01
CA ILE A 133 26.26 -10.21 -8.46
C ILE A 133 25.71 -11.10 -7.35
N GLN A 134 26.28 -10.96 -6.15
CA GLN A 134 25.87 -11.78 -5.01
C GLN A 134 24.42 -11.51 -4.62
N LYS A 135 24.01 -10.24 -4.59
CA LYS A 135 22.65 -9.85 -4.23
C LYS A 135 21.64 -10.27 -5.30
N TYR A 136 21.99 -10.17 -6.58
CA TYR A 136 21.16 -10.66 -7.67
C TYR A 136 20.93 -12.16 -7.55
N LYS A 137 21.99 -12.95 -7.34
CA LYS A 137 21.92 -14.40 -7.12
C LYS A 137 21.07 -14.76 -5.91
N GLU A 138 21.18 -14.02 -4.80
CA GLU A 138 20.36 -14.23 -3.60
C GLU A 138 18.85 -14.02 -3.88
N LEU A 139 18.53 -13.04 -4.72
CA LEU A 139 17.15 -12.67 -5.04
C LEU A 139 16.52 -13.62 -6.06
N THR A 140 17.22 -13.93 -7.16
CA THR A 140 16.72 -14.67 -8.33
C THR A 140 17.12 -16.14 -8.36
N GLY A 141 18.20 -16.52 -7.68
CA GLY A 141 18.83 -17.84 -7.78
C GLY A 141 19.76 -17.99 -8.98
N ILE A 142 19.91 -16.97 -9.82
CA ILE A 142 20.71 -17.04 -11.05
C ILE A 142 22.14 -16.54 -10.78
N PRO A 143 23.17 -17.39 -10.96
CA PRO A 143 24.56 -16.97 -10.82
C PRO A 143 25.03 -16.16 -12.03
N ILE A 144 25.64 -15.00 -11.79
CA ILE A 144 26.24 -14.14 -12.82
C ILE A 144 27.77 -14.29 -12.78
N LYS A 145 28.42 -14.43 -13.94
CA LYS A 145 29.89 -14.48 -14.07
C LYS A 145 30.53 -13.09 -14.20
N ASN A 146 30.11 -12.33 -15.20
CA ASN A 146 30.71 -11.06 -15.60
C ASN A 146 29.62 -10.02 -15.82
N ILE A 147 29.88 -8.77 -15.46
CA ILE A 147 29.01 -7.64 -15.76
C ILE A 147 29.73 -6.72 -16.76
N SER A 148 29.12 -6.48 -17.92
CA SER A 148 29.43 -5.34 -18.79
C SER A 148 28.22 -4.39 -18.81
N THR A 149 28.38 -3.16 -19.29
CA THR A 149 27.26 -2.19 -19.40
C THR A 149 27.16 -1.67 -20.82
N HIS A 150 25.97 -1.76 -21.40
CA HIS A 150 25.69 -1.32 -22.77
C HIS A 150 24.51 -0.33 -22.79
N GLU A 151 24.61 0.66 -23.66
CA GLU A 151 23.51 1.59 -23.98
C GLU A 151 22.84 1.11 -25.26
N ILE A 152 21.55 0.83 -25.18
CA ILE A 152 20.73 0.43 -26.33
C ILE A 152 19.93 1.66 -26.76
N THR A 153 20.18 2.13 -27.99
CA THR A 153 19.45 3.22 -28.68
C THR A 153 19.30 4.54 -27.91
N GLY A 154 20.08 4.77 -26.84
CA GLY A 154 19.88 5.91 -25.93
C GLY A 154 18.57 5.86 -25.13
N LEU A 155 17.75 4.82 -25.32
CA LEU A 155 16.45 4.62 -24.67
C LEU A 155 16.53 3.73 -23.44
N LYS A 156 17.53 2.86 -23.34
CA LYS A 156 17.71 1.94 -22.22
C LYS A 156 19.20 1.74 -21.93
N ARG A 157 19.56 1.75 -20.65
CA ARG A 157 20.91 1.40 -20.15
C ARG A 157 20.80 0.15 -19.31
N ARG A 158 21.61 -0.84 -19.63
CA ARG A 158 21.51 -2.18 -19.07
C ARG A 158 22.91 -2.76 -18.83
N GLY A 159 23.06 -3.58 -17.79
CA GLY A 159 24.22 -4.46 -17.73
C GLY A 159 23.99 -5.74 -18.49
N GLU A 160 24.89 -6.06 -19.41
CA GLU A 160 24.97 -7.38 -20.01
C GLU A 160 25.76 -8.29 -19.08
N PHE A 161 25.33 -9.54 -19.03
CA PHE A 161 25.99 -10.54 -18.21
C PHE A 161 25.78 -11.94 -18.76
N GLU A 162 26.77 -12.78 -18.49
CA GLU A 162 26.75 -14.22 -18.72
C GLU A 162 26.47 -14.95 -17.42
N THR A 163 25.81 -16.11 -17.50
CA THR A 163 25.53 -16.95 -16.33
C THR A 163 26.28 -18.28 -16.41
N ASP A 164 26.33 -19.01 -15.30
CA ASP A 164 26.84 -20.40 -15.28
C ASP A 164 25.86 -21.42 -15.89
N LEU A 165 24.64 -20.99 -16.23
CA LEU A 165 23.58 -21.85 -16.72
C LEU A 165 23.57 -21.84 -18.25
N GLU A 166 23.61 -23.04 -18.85
CA GLU A 166 23.62 -23.20 -20.30
C GLU A 166 22.34 -22.60 -20.91
N GLY A 167 22.52 -21.71 -21.90
CA GLY A 167 21.42 -21.02 -22.58
C GLY A 167 20.80 -19.86 -21.80
N ILE A 168 21.34 -19.49 -20.63
CA ILE A 168 20.89 -18.31 -19.88
C ILE A 168 21.95 -17.21 -19.92
N ASP A 169 21.60 -16.12 -20.57
CA ASP A 169 22.33 -14.86 -20.62
C ASP A 169 21.38 -13.68 -20.39
N SER A 170 21.93 -12.47 -20.36
CA SER A 170 21.11 -11.27 -20.25
C SER A 170 20.01 -11.17 -21.35
N ASN A 171 20.17 -11.67 -22.57
CA ASN A 171 19.12 -11.59 -23.59
C ASN A 171 17.97 -12.61 -23.41
N THR A 172 18.18 -13.64 -22.60
CA THR A 172 17.20 -14.72 -22.35
C THR A 172 16.43 -14.61 -21.03
N ILE A 173 16.83 -13.70 -20.12
CA ILE A 173 16.10 -13.47 -18.86
C ILE A 173 14.80 -12.68 -19.08
N SER A 174 13.89 -12.77 -18.12
CA SER A 174 12.63 -12.03 -18.14
C SER A 174 12.84 -10.52 -17.97
N ALA A 175 11.87 -9.73 -18.43
CA ALA A 175 11.87 -8.27 -18.23
C ALA A 175 11.87 -7.88 -16.72
N GLY A 176 11.32 -8.73 -15.85
CA GLY A 176 11.35 -8.54 -14.40
C GLY A 176 12.74 -8.72 -13.80
N GLU A 177 13.47 -9.76 -14.22
CA GLU A 177 14.84 -10.00 -13.81
C GLU A 177 15.79 -8.89 -14.29
N ASP A 178 15.59 -8.43 -15.53
CA ASP A 178 16.31 -7.27 -16.04
C ASP A 178 16.01 -5.99 -15.26
N ASN A 179 14.72 -5.73 -14.98
CA ASN A 179 14.29 -4.61 -14.14
C ASN A 179 14.94 -4.65 -12.75
N LEU A 180 15.02 -5.83 -12.12
CA LEU A 180 15.69 -6.00 -10.84
C LEU A 180 17.17 -5.59 -10.95
N PHE A 181 17.87 -6.03 -11.98
CA PHE A 181 19.28 -5.69 -12.18
C PHE A 181 19.49 -4.18 -12.34
N VAL A 182 18.61 -3.48 -13.07
CA VAL A 182 18.63 -2.01 -13.19
C VAL A 182 18.42 -1.34 -11.82
N ILE A 183 17.47 -1.83 -11.02
CA ILE A 183 17.22 -1.30 -9.67
C ILE A 183 18.43 -1.52 -8.75
N LEU A 184 19.07 -2.69 -8.81
CA LEU A 184 20.29 -2.97 -8.04
C LEU A 184 21.41 -2.00 -8.44
N ASN A 185 21.68 -1.80 -9.73
CA ASN A 185 22.70 -0.83 -10.16
C ASN A 185 22.44 0.59 -9.62
N ALA A 186 21.19 1.03 -9.60
CA ALA A 186 20.80 2.33 -9.05
C ALA A 186 21.01 2.41 -7.53
N LEU A 187 20.66 1.36 -6.79
CA LEU A 187 20.89 1.27 -5.34
C LEU A 187 22.38 1.30 -4.99
N TYR A 188 23.18 0.52 -5.71
CA TYR A 188 24.62 0.45 -5.51
C TYR A 188 25.34 1.71 -6.00
N SER A 189 24.82 2.40 -7.02
CA SER A 189 25.24 3.76 -7.39
C SER A 189 25.05 4.74 -6.24
N ALA A 190 23.89 4.71 -5.59
CA ALA A 190 23.61 5.55 -4.42
C ALA A 190 24.45 5.16 -3.20
N LYS A 191 24.71 3.86 -2.99
CA LYS A 191 25.62 3.35 -1.96
C LYS A 191 27.05 3.86 -2.18
N TYR A 192 27.56 3.81 -3.42
CA TYR A 192 28.89 4.31 -3.77
C TYR A 192 29.00 5.82 -3.55
N TYR A 193 27.98 6.59 -3.93
CA TYR A 193 27.93 8.02 -3.59
C TYR A 193 27.97 8.24 -2.07
N SER A 194 27.18 7.48 -1.30
CA SER A 194 27.19 7.55 0.16
C SER A 194 28.56 7.20 0.76
N SER A 195 29.36 6.33 0.15
CA SER A 195 30.70 6.01 0.67
C SER A 195 31.68 7.15 0.42
N VAL A 196 31.72 7.69 -0.81
CA VAL A 196 32.65 8.76 -1.22
C VAL A 196 32.35 10.09 -0.51
N THR A 197 31.10 10.30 -0.10
CA THR A 197 30.64 11.56 0.49
C THR A 197 30.38 11.51 1.99
N GLU A 198 30.77 10.43 2.67
CA GLU A 198 30.52 10.26 4.11
C GLU A 198 29.03 10.37 4.48
N LYS A 199 28.18 9.62 3.77
CA LYS A 199 26.72 9.54 3.95
C LYS A 199 25.95 10.82 3.67
N LYS A 200 26.37 11.64 2.70
CA LYS A 200 25.47 12.69 2.16
C LYS A 200 24.22 12.06 1.54
N PRO A 201 23.05 12.72 1.65
CA PRO A 201 21.80 12.16 1.19
C PRO A 201 21.76 12.02 -0.33
N SER A 202 21.08 10.96 -0.79
CA SER A 202 20.72 10.75 -2.19
C SER A 202 19.25 10.35 -2.30
N VAL A 203 18.65 10.51 -3.48
CA VAL A 203 17.24 10.18 -3.71
C VAL A 203 17.14 9.16 -4.83
N LEU A 204 16.42 8.08 -4.60
CA LEU A 204 16.08 7.08 -5.61
C LEU A 204 14.57 7.09 -5.85
N LEU A 205 14.18 7.37 -7.09
CA LEU A 205 12.81 7.42 -7.55
C LEU A 205 12.53 6.25 -8.50
N ILE A 206 11.59 5.37 -8.16
CA ILE A 206 11.27 4.18 -8.96
C ILE A 206 9.82 4.24 -9.41
N ASP A 207 9.57 4.33 -10.71
CA ASP A 207 8.21 4.25 -11.25
C ASP A 207 7.80 2.80 -11.47
N GLU A 208 6.65 2.37 -10.96
CA GLU A 208 6.15 0.99 -11.01
C GLU A 208 7.20 -0.04 -10.55
N MET A 209 7.51 -0.04 -9.25
CA MET A 209 8.52 -0.94 -8.69
C MET A 209 8.16 -2.42 -8.88
N ASP A 210 6.87 -2.75 -8.90
CA ASP A 210 6.33 -4.11 -9.03
C ASP A 210 6.31 -4.67 -10.45
N ALA A 211 6.56 -3.84 -11.47
CA ALA A 211 6.41 -4.23 -12.86
C ALA A 211 7.31 -5.43 -13.24
N GLY A 212 6.66 -6.48 -13.77
CA GLY A 212 7.31 -7.70 -14.22
C GLY A 212 7.86 -8.61 -13.11
N LEU A 213 7.76 -8.23 -11.83
CA LEU A 213 8.30 -9.00 -10.71
C LEU A 213 7.25 -9.93 -10.11
N HIS A 214 7.64 -11.18 -9.82
CA HIS A 214 6.82 -12.09 -9.02
C HIS A 214 6.61 -11.55 -7.58
N PRO A 215 5.44 -11.74 -6.93
CA PRO A 215 5.17 -11.19 -5.59
C PRO A 215 6.23 -11.50 -4.53
N SER A 216 6.81 -12.71 -4.54
CA SER A 216 7.89 -13.05 -3.61
C SER A 216 9.12 -12.15 -3.79
N LEU A 217 9.49 -11.84 -5.04
CA LEU A 217 10.62 -10.98 -5.37
C LEU A 217 10.31 -9.51 -5.07
N GLN A 218 9.07 -9.07 -5.31
CA GLN A 218 8.59 -7.74 -4.89
C GLN A 218 8.83 -7.51 -3.39
N PHE A 219 8.45 -8.47 -2.53
CA PHE A 219 8.64 -8.34 -1.08
C PHE A 219 10.12 -8.38 -0.66
N LYS A 220 10.93 -9.26 -1.26
CA LYS A 220 12.38 -9.28 -1.02
C LYS A 220 13.01 -7.94 -1.40
N LEU A 221 12.65 -7.38 -2.56
CA LEU A 221 13.13 -6.09 -3.02
C LEU A 221 12.72 -4.97 -2.07
N LEU A 222 11.45 -4.93 -1.60
CA LEU A 222 11.00 -3.94 -0.62
C LEU A 222 11.86 -3.95 0.65
N ASN A 223 12.20 -5.14 1.17
CA ASN A 223 13.08 -5.25 2.33
C ASN A 223 14.50 -4.76 2.05
N LEU A 224 15.05 -5.04 0.87
CA LEU A 224 16.34 -4.53 0.43
C LEU A 224 16.35 -3.00 0.34
N LEU A 225 15.29 -2.39 -0.23
CA LEU A 225 15.15 -0.94 -0.29
C LEU A 225 15.16 -0.33 1.13
N ARG A 226 14.43 -0.93 2.07
CA ARG A 226 14.43 -0.47 3.48
C ARG A 226 15.81 -0.56 4.12
N GLU A 227 16.53 -1.65 3.89
CA GLU A 227 17.91 -1.83 4.38
C GLU A 227 18.82 -0.73 3.85
N PHE A 228 18.81 -0.49 2.53
CA PHE A 228 19.64 0.52 1.88
C PHE A 228 19.30 1.94 2.35
N SER A 229 18.01 2.24 2.50
CA SER A 229 17.55 3.53 3.00
C SER A 229 18.11 3.83 4.39
N ARG A 230 18.08 2.85 5.30
CA ARG A 230 18.58 2.98 6.69
C ARG A 230 20.10 3.07 6.77
N ASN A 231 20.82 2.28 5.97
CA ASN A 231 22.26 2.13 6.11
C ASN A 231 23.07 3.22 5.38
N PHE A 232 22.56 3.72 4.25
CA PHE A 232 23.30 4.57 3.31
C PHE A 232 22.68 5.96 3.08
N ASN A 233 21.73 6.39 3.94
CA ASN A 233 21.08 7.70 3.85
C ASN A 233 20.43 7.97 2.47
N ILE A 234 19.73 6.95 1.94
CA ILE A 234 19.06 7.01 0.64
C ILE A 234 17.57 7.22 0.88
N GLN A 235 17.01 8.31 0.37
CA GLN A 235 15.56 8.50 0.33
C GLN A 235 14.98 7.78 -0.89
N ILE A 236 14.23 6.71 -0.64
CA ILE A 236 13.64 5.90 -1.70
C ILE A 236 12.15 6.21 -1.78
N ILE A 237 11.68 6.56 -2.98
CA ILE A 237 10.27 6.84 -3.25
C ILE A 237 9.89 6.07 -4.50
N PHE A 238 8.83 5.26 -4.41
CA PHE A 238 8.36 4.48 -5.54
C PHE A 238 6.84 4.51 -5.69
N THR A 239 6.36 4.21 -6.89
CA THR A 239 4.94 3.98 -7.19
C THR A 239 4.71 2.48 -7.35
N THR A 240 3.50 2.03 -6.98
CA THR A 240 3.10 0.63 -7.13
C THR A 240 1.59 0.49 -7.24
N HIS A 241 1.14 -0.50 -7.99
CA HIS A 241 -0.26 -0.96 -8.02
C HIS A 241 -0.46 -2.28 -7.27
N SER A 242 0.62 -2.89 -6.76
CA SER A 242 0.57 -4.15 -6.04
C SER A 242 -0.07 -3.98 -4.65
N LEU A 243 -1.32 -4.42 -4.52
CA LEU A 243 -2.03 -4.52 -3.22
C LEU A 243 -1.23 -5.32 -2.19
N TYR A 244 -0.52 -6.35 -2.65
CA TYR A 244 0.36 -7.16 -1.81
C TYR A 244 1.50 -6.32 -1.19
N LEU A 245 2.18 -5.49 -1.99
CA LEU A 245 3.22 -4.59 -1.46
C LEU A 245 2.65 -3.52 -0.55
N ILE A 246 1.50 -2.94 -0.91
CA ILE A 246 0.82 -1.92 -0.09
C ILE A 246 0.48 -2.51 1.29
N ASP A 247 -0.10 -3.71 1.36
CA ASP A 247 -0.38 -4.40 2.62
C ASP A 247 0.89 -4.63 3.46
N LYS A 248 1.98 -5.09 2.83
CA LYS A 248 3.27 -5.29 3.51
C LYS A 248 3.92 -3.98 3.97
N ALA A 249 3.73 -2.89 3.23
CA ALA A 249 4.21 -1.56 3.59
C ALA A 249 3.40 -0.99 4.78
N LEU A 250 2.07 -1.10 4.75
CA LEU A 250 1.19 -0.70 5.85
C LEU A 250 1.52 -1.44 7.15
N LYS A 251 1.69 -2.77 7.08
CA LYS A 251 2.05 -3.60 8.25
C LYS A 251 3.41 -3.23 8.84
N ALA A 252 4.36 -2.82 8.00
CA ALA A 252 5.67 -2.35 8.42
C ALA A 252 5.69 -0.88 8.87
N LYS A 253 4.56 -0.17 8.78
CA LYS A 253 4.42 1.26 9.07
C LYS A 253 5.29 2.15 8.17
N ASP A 254 5.47 1.74 6.91
CA ASP A 254 6.07 2.62 5.90
C ASP A 254 5.13 3.78 5.57
N ASN A 255 5.69 4.90 5.08
CA ASN A 255 4.91 6.05 4.66
C ASN A 255 4.22 5.76 3.31
N ILE A 256 2.88 5.79 3.30
CA ILE A 256 2.08 5.59 2.09
C ILE A 256 1.27 6.86 1.80
N THR A 257 1.39 7.35 0.57
CA THR A 257 0.55 8.44 0.06
C THR A 257 -0.29 7.90 -1.08
N TYR A 258 -1.59 7.75 -0.85
CA TYR A 258 -2.52 7.32 -1.89
C TYR A 258 -3.20 8.54 -2.51
N LEU A 259 -3.08 8.68 -3.83
CA LEU A 259 -3.65 9.78 -4.60
C LEU A 259 -5.01 9.36 -5.16
N MET A 260 -6.04 10.17 -4.90
CA MET A 260 -7.40 9.96 -5.37
C MET A 260 -7.78 11.06 -6.36
N LYS A 261 -8.52 10.68 -7.40
CA LYS A 261 -9.11 11.64 -8.33
C LYS A 261 -10.51 12.00 -7.86
N SER A 262 -10.75 13.29 -7.65
CA SER A 262 -12.05 13.84 -7.28
C SER A 262 -12.92 14.11 -8.53
N ALA A 263 -14.23 14.27 -8.33
CA ALA A 263 -15.19 14.47 -9.42
C ALA A 263 -14.92 15.74 -10.25
N ASN A 264 -14.37 16.79 -9.64
CA ASN A 264 -13.94 18.04 -10.30
C ASN A 264 -12.55 17.92 -10.97
N HIS A 265 -12.05 16.70 -11.19
CA HIS A 265 -10.71 16.41 -11.69
C HIS A 265 -9.55 16.87 -10.80
N SER A 266 -9.81 17.31 -9.56
CA SER A 266 -8.72 17.57 -8.61
C SER A 266 -8.13 16.27 -8.09
N VAL A 267 -6.89 16.33 -7.59
CA VAL A 267 -6.24 15.21 -6.91
C VAL A 267 -6.24 15.50 -5.42
N SER A 268 -6.72 14.55 -4.62
CA SER A 268 -6.69 14.59 -3.15
C SER A 268 -5.88 13.43 -2.59
N ILE A 269 -5.35 13.57 -1.39
CA ILE A 269 -4.65 12.48 -0.69
C ILE A 269 -5.66 11.75 0.20
N MET A 270 -5.61 10.42 0.20
CA MET A 270 -6.42 9.61 1.12
C MET A 270 -5.95 9.82 2.57
N PRO A 271 -6.81 10.28 3.48
CA PRO A 271 -6.45 10.40 4.89
C PRO A 271 -6.37 9.00 5.54
N ASN A 272 -5.31 8.73 6.29
CA ASN A 272 -5.07 7.47 6.99
C ASN A 272 -5.34 6.26 6.09
N PRO A 273 -4.46 6.00 5.09
CA PRO A 273 -4.64 4.91 4.14
C PRO A 273 -4.65 3.57 4.89
N ASP A 274 -5.63 2.75 4.58
CA ASP A 274 -5.69 1.35 5.00
C ASP A 274 -6.00 0.47 3.79
N ILE A 275 -5.63 -0.81 3.89
CA ILE A 275 -5.72 -1.73 2.76
C ILE A 275 -7.16 -1.87 2.23
N PHE A 276 -8.16 -1.82 3.12
CA PHE A 276 -9.56 -1.96 2.75
C PHE A 276 -10.06 -0.75 1.97
N LYS A 277 -9.73 0.48 2.40
CA LYS A 277 -10.07 1.70 1.65
C LYS A 277 -9.40 1.72 0.28
N ILE A 278 -8.14 1.29 0.20
CA ILE A 278 -7.39 1.23 -1.06
C ILE A 278 -8.00 0.20 -2.00
N GLU A 279 -8.28 -1.01 -1.51
CA GLU A 279 -8.92 -2.08 -2.29
C GLU A 279 -10.31 -1.65 -2.79
N MET A 280 -11.13 -1.06 -1.91
CA MET A 280 -12.44 -0.51 -2.27
C MET A 280 -12.34 0.54 -3.38
N HIS A 281 -11.37 1.45 -3.29
CA HIS A 281 -11.15 2.48 -4.30
C HIS A 281 -10.64 1.91 -5.63
N LEU A 282 -9.73 0.93 -5.61
CA LEU A 282 -9.23 0.27 -6.82
C LEU A 282 -10.30 -0.55 -7.53
N ASN A 283 -11.14 -1.26 -6.78
CA ASN A 283 -12.20 -2.09 -7.34
C ASN A 283 -13.44 -1.29 -7.76
N SER A 284 -13.49 0.03 -7.47
CA SER A 284 -14.69 0.86 -7.64
C SER A 284 -15.93 0.27 -6.94
N GLU A 285 -15.70 -0.49 -5.88
CA GLU A 285 -16.77 -1.14 -5.11
C GLU A 285 -17.23 -0.22 -4.01
N THR A 286 -18.54 -0.21 -3.75
CA THR A 286 -19.04 0.43 -2.54
C THR A 286 -18.68 -0.42 -1.33
N ARG A 287 -18.57 0.22 -0.16
CA ARG A 287 -18.43 -0.49 1.12
C ARG A 287 -19.45 -1.63 1.23
N GLN A 288 -20.70 -1.42 0.81
CA GLN A 288 -21.75 -2.43 0.88
C GLN A 288 -21.46 -3.68 0.04
N ASN A 289 -20.80 -3.57 -1.11
CA ASN A 289 -20.46 -4.71 -1.97
C ASN A 289 -19.30 -5.54 -1.42
N LEU A 290 -18.22 -4.90 -0.96
CA LEU A 290 -17.05 -5.59 -0.38
C LEU A 290 -17.39 -6.41 0.89
N TYR A 291 -18.44 -5.98 1.57
CA TYR A 291 -18.90 -6.54 2.84
C TYR A 291 -20.13 -7.44 2.70
N LYS A 292 -20.76 -7.50 1.52
CA LYS A 292 -21.96 -8.32 1.28
C LYS A 292 -21.73 -9.80 1.60
N ASP A 293 -20.51 -10.25 1.35
CA ASP A 293 -20.09 -11.65 1.53
C ASP A 293 -19.35 -11.91 2.85
N LYS A 294 -19.03 -10.87 3.63
CA LYS A 294 -18.34 -11.00 4.92
C LYS A 294 -19.36 -11.04 6.07
N LYS A 295 -20.03 -12.17 6.23
CA LYS A 295 -20.89 -12.43 7.39
C LYS A 295 -20.07 -12.92 8.58
N LEU A 296 -20.43 -12.45 9.77
CA LEU A 296 -19.94 -12.97 11.05
C LEU A 296 -20.93 -14.05 11.53
N PRO A 297 -20.54 -15.34 11.50
CA PRO A 297 -21.40 -16.40 11.99
C PRO A 297 -21.59 -16.31 13.50
N ILE A 298 -22.83 -16.43 13.95
CA ILE A 298 -23.23 -16.48 15.36
C ILE A 298 -23.96 -17.80 15.59
N PHE A 299 -23.42 -18.62 16.46
CA PHE A 299 -23.95 -19.93 16.82
C PHE A 299 -24.78 -19.81 18.09
N SER A 300 -25.90 -20.52 18.13
CA SER A 300 -26.76 -20.68 19.30
C SER A 300 -27.27 -22.11 19.38
N GLU A 301 -27.88 -22.48 20.51
CA GLU A 301 -28.28 -23.87 20.77
C GLU A 301 -29.45 -24.32 19.90
N ASP A 302 -30.47 -23.48 19.74
CA ASP A 302 -31.69 -23.80 19.01
C ASP A 302 -32.38 -22.55 18.45
N ASN A 303 -33.64 -22.69 18.03
CA ASN A 303 -34.41 -21.63 17.38
C ASN A 303 -34.91 -20.58 18.38
N GLU A 304 -35.29 -21.01 19.56
CA GLU A 304 -35.78 -20.21 20.67
C GLU A 304 -34.68 -19.23 21.13
N ALA A 305 -33.45 -19.71 21.27
CA ALA A 305 -32.28 -18.88 21.51
C ALA A 305 -32.07 -17.85 20.39
N ARG A 306 -32.22 -18.24 19.11
CA ARG A 306 -32.10 -17.30 17.96
C ARG A 306 -33.15 -16.20 17.99
N VAL A 307 -34.40 -16.54 18.33
CA VAL A 307 -35.49 -15.56 18.46
C VAL A 307 -35.14 -14.55 19.55
N MET A 308 -34.68 -15.02 20.71
CA MET A 308 -34.26 -14.14 21.81
C MET A 308 -33.07 -13.25 21.44
N ILE A 309 -32.06 -13.80 20.75
CA ILE A 309 -30.90 -13.04 20.27
C ILE A 309 -31.34 -11.94 19.29
N ASN A 310 -32.22 -12.24 18.34
CA ASN A 310 -32.73 -11.24 17.40
C ASN A 310 -33.44 -10.10 18.13
N LEU A 311 -34.33 -10.42 19.08
CA LEU A 311 -35.04 -9.41 19.87
C LEU A 311 -34.06 -8.48 20.62
N ILE A 312 -33.03 -9.06 21.25
CA ILE A 312 -31.98 -8.28 21.92
C ILE A 312 -31.24 -7.40 20.92
N PHE A 313 -30.87 -7.94 19.76
CA PHE A 313 -30.17 -7.17 18.72
C PHE A 313 -31.00 -6.05 18.15
N ASP A 314 -32.31 -6.22 18.02
CA ASP A 314 -33.21 -5.18 17.52
C ASP A 314 -33.31 -4.04 18.54
N ILE A 315 -33.50 -4.36 19.82
CA ILE A 315 -33.47 -3.38 20.93
C ILE A 315 -32.12 -2.64 20.99
N LEU A 316 -31.00 -3.35 20.83
CA LEU A 316 -29.67 -2.74 20.81
C LEU A 316 -29.48 -1.84 19.59
N SER A 317 -30.03 -2.22 18.43
CA SER A 317 -29.95 -1.41 17.21
C SER A 317 -30.75 -0.11 17.32
N GLU A 318 -31.86 -0.12 18.07
CA GLU A 318 -32.63 1.10 18.36
C GLU A 318 -31.90 2.04 19.33
N LYS A 319 -31.17 1.48 20.31
CA LYS A 319 -30.51 2.24 21.37
C LYS A 319 -29.10 2.72 21.04
N ASP A 320 -28.38 2.00 20.17
CA ASP A 320 -26.99 2.27 19.83
C ASP A 320 -26.77 2.29 18.31
N GLN A 321 -26.50 3.49 17.77
CA GLN A 321 -26.24 3.71 16.36
C GLN A 321 -24.98 2.96 15.86
N GLN A 322 -23.98 2.75 16.73
CA GLN A 322 -22.78 2.00 16.37
C GLN A 322 -23.12 0.52 16.18
N PHE A 323 -23.93 -0.06 17.08
CA PHE A 323 -24.42 -1.43 16.96
C PHE A 323 -25.28 -1.62 15.71
N ALA A 324 -26.22 -0.69 15.45
CA ALA A 324 -27.05 -0.70 14.25
C ALA A 324 -26.20 -0.73 12.96
N SER A 325 -25.08 -0.01 12.94
CA SER A 325 -24.18 0.05 11.79
C SER A 325 -23.45 -1.26 11.47
N ILE A 326 -23.43 -2.22 12.41
CA ILE A 326 -22.77 -3.53 12.25
C ILE A 326 -23.76 -4.71 12.21
N ARG A 327 -25.03 -4.50 12.53
CA ARG A 327 -26.05 -5.55 12.62
C ARG A 327 -26.18 -6.40 11.34
N HIS A 328 -26.04 -5.78 10.16
CA HIS A 328 -26.15 -6.47 8.87
C HIS A 328 -25.00 -7.45 8.60
N TYR A 329 -23.92 -7.43 9.38
CA TYR A 329 -22.83 -8.41 9.30
C TYR A 329 -23.19 -9.73 9.98
N PHE A 330 -24.10 -9.72 10.96
CA PHE A 330 -24.38 -10.90 11.77
C PHE A 330 -25.20 -11.93 11.00
N HIS A 331 -24.79 -13.19 11.06
CA HIS A 331 -25.50 -14.33 10.50
C HIS A 331 -25.75 -15.35 11.60
N LEU A 332 -27.00 -15.46 12.05
CA LEU A 332 -27.40 -16.52 12.98
C LEU A 332 -27.47 -17.84 12.23
N VAL A 333 -26.61 -18.77 12.62
CA VAL A 333 -26.49 -20.08 11.96
C VAL A 333 -27.72 -20.91 12.31
N GLN A 334 -28.41 -21.41 11.29
CA GLN A 334 -29.61 -22.23 11.43
C GLN A 334 -29.23 -23.68 11.75
N MET A 335 -28.79 -23.92 12.98
CA MET A 335 -28.47 -25.25 13.48
C MET A 335 -29.05 -25.46 14.88
N ASN A 336 -29.29 -26.72 15.23
CA ASN A 336 -29.64 -27.09 16.59
C ASN A 336 -28.50 -27.95 17.16
N SER A 337 -27.94 -27.57 18.30
CA SER A 337 -26.79 -28.22 18.91
C SER A 337 -26.74 -27.92 20.41
N GLY A 338 -26.52 -28.94 21.23
CA GLY A 338 -26.43 -28.73 22.68
C GLY A 338 -25.20 -27.91 23.09
N CYS A 339 -25.35 -27.17 24.19
CA CYS A 339 -24.32 -26.36 24.85
C CYS A 339 -22.90 -26.95 24.85
N GLU A 340 -22.71 -28.21 25.28
CA GLU A 340 -21.38 -28.82 25.41
C GLU A 340 -20.71 -29.09 24.04
N ASN A 341 -21.49 -29.38 23.00
CA ASN A 341 -20.96 -29.56 21.65
C ASN A 341 -20.44 -28.23 21.09
N LEU A 342 -21.19 -27.14 21.30
CA LEU A 342 -20.77 -25.80 20.88
C LEU A 342 -19.52 -25.34 21.66
N LYS A 343 -19.46 -25.57 22.97
CA LYS A 343 -18.26 -25.27 23.76
C LYS A 343 -17.04 -26.02 23.25
N THR A 344 -17.18 -27.32 22.95
CA THR A 344 -16.08 -28.14 22.46
C THR A 344 -15.59 -27.64 21.09
N LEU A 345 -16.52 -27.29 20.19
CA LEU A 345 -16.20 -26.75 18.87
C LEU A 345 -15.41 -25.43 18.95
N PHE A 346 -15.83 -24.51 19.83
CA PHE A 346 -15.19 -23.20 20.00
C PHE A 346 -13.91 -23.23 20.84
N LYS A 347 -13.63 -24.34 21.53
CA LYS A 347 -12.37 -24.55 22.28
C LYS A 347 -11.29 -25.27 21.47
N ASP A 348 -11.63 -25.79 20.29
CA ASP A 348 -10.66 -26.42 19.39
C ASP A 348 -9.76 -25.35 18.73
N GLU A 349 -8.47 -25.38 19.07
CA GLU A 349 -7.48 -24.39 18.61
C GLU A 349 -7.23 -24.46 17.09
N VAL A 350 -7.33 -25.65 16.48
CA VAL A 350 -7.10 -25.83 15.04
C VAL A 350 -8.22 -25.19 14.24
N LEU A 351 -9.47 -25.39 14.70
CA LEU A 351 -10.65 -24.81 14.09
C LEU A 351 -10.73 -23.29 14.31
N THR A 352 -10.43 -22.80 15.51
CA THR A 352 -10.53 -21.37 15.84
C THR A 352 -9.39 -20.52 15.26
N ALA A 353 -8.17 -21.04 15.14
CA ALA A 353 -7.04 -20.29 14.61
C ALA A 353 -7.15 -20.02 13.10
N ASN A 354 -7.70 -20.97 12.34
CA ASN A 354 -7.64 -20.96 10.87
C ASN A 354 -9.00 -20.87 10.17
N THR A 355 -10.10 -21.25 10.81
CA THR A 355 -11.37 -21.53 10.10
C THR A 355 -12.58 -20.82 10.71
N LEU A 356 -12.71 -20.78 12.03
CA LEU A 356 -13.88 -20.27 12.76
C LEU A 356 -13.59 -18.89 13.39
N LYS A 357 -13.82 -17.83 12.62
CA LYS A 357 -14.02 -16.47 13.16
C LYS A 357 -15.50 -16.26 13.42
N ALA A 358 -16.00 -16.76 14.55
CA ALA A 358 -17.41 -16.77 14.89
C ALA A 358 -17.63 -16.38 16.37
N ILE A 359 -18.89 -16.11 16.71
CA ILE A 359 -19.34 -15.92 18.10
C ILE A 359 -20.25 -17.09 18.48
N CYS A 360 -20.14 -17.57 19.72
CA CYS A 360 -21.07 -18.52 20.30
C CYS A 360 -21.88 -17.83 21.40
N ILE A 361 -23.21 -17.86 21.28
CA ILE A 361 -24.15 -17.36 22.27
C ILE A 361 -24.97 -18.55 22.78
N LEU A 362 -24.71 -18.97 24.01
CA LEU A 362 -25.39 -20.06 24.70
C LEU A 362 -26.59 -19.54 25.49
N ASP A 363 -27.40 -20.46 26.00
CA ASP A 363 -28.53 -20.11 26.85
C ASP A 363 -28.09 -19.52 28.20
N GLY A 364 -29.02 -18.83 28.87
CA GLY A 364 -28.74 -18.12 30.12
C GLY A 364 -28.45 -19.04 31.31
N ASP A 365 -28.86 -20.29 31.26
CA ASP A 365 -28.59 -21.31 32.28
C ASP A 365 -27.15 -21.88 32.20
N SER A 366 -26.51 -21.81 31.02
CA SER A 366 -25.12 -22.19 30.81
C SER A 366 -24.13 -21.30 31.57
N ARG A 367 -24.52 -20.04 31.87
CA ARG A 367 -23.74 -19.06 32.67
C ARG A 367 -22.28 -18.94 32.26
N THR A 368 -22.00 -19.08 30.97
CA THR A 368 -20.63 -19.13 30.44
C THR A 368 -20.22 -17.75 29.93
N HIS A 369 -19.03 -17.28 30.31
CA HIS A 369 -18.46 -16.03 29.81
C HIS A 369 -16.96 -16.22 29.54
N GLU A 370 -16.65 -16.87 28.43
CA GLU A 370 -15.28 -17.20 28.01
C GLU A 370 -14.91 -16.39 26.75
N LEU A 371 -14.63 -15.10 26.94
CA LEU A 371 -14.29 -14.18 25.85
C LEU A 371 -13.05 -14.63 25.05
N LYS A 372 -12.12 -15.37 25.66
CA LYS A 372 -10.95 -15.94 24.96
C LYS A 372 -11.37 -16.80 23.77
N HIS A 373 -12.49 -17.51 23.88
CA HIS A 373 -13.03 -18.40 22.86
C HIS A 373 -14.26 -17.81 22.16
N ASN A 374 -14.57 -16.51 22.36
CA ASN A 374 -15.77 -15.85 21.84
C ASN A 374 -17.09 -16.51 22.28
N ILE A 375 -17.12 -17.12 23.47
CA ILE A 375 -18.33 -17.77 24.03
C ILE A 375 -18.94 -16.86 25.10
N ILE A 376 -20.21 -16.54 24.94
CA ILE A 376 -21.03 -15.82 25.93
C ILE A 376 -22.36 -16.54 26.12
N SER A 377 -23.03 -16.29 27.25
CA SER A 377 -24.41 -16.71 27.49
C SER A 377 -25.37 -15.54 27.33
N LEU A 378 -26.61 -15.85 26.94
CA LEU A 378 -27.74 -14.93 27.04
C LEU A 378 -27.89 -14.40 28.48
N PRO A 379 -28.35 -13.15 28.65
CA PRO A 379 -28.58 -12.59 29.98
C PRO A 379 -29.67 -13.39 30.70
N GLY A 380 -29.50 -13.61 32.00
CA GLY A 380 -30.42 -14.39 32.83
C GLY A 380 -29.75 -15.61 33.46
N GLN A 381 -30.58 -16.52 33.96
CA GLN A 381 -30.14 -17.75 34.64
C GLN A 381 -30.94 -18.99 34.21
N VAL A 382 -31.76 -18.84 33.17
CA VAL A 382 -32.71 -19.85 32.68
C VAL A 382 -32.67 -19.87 31.15
N SER A 383 -33.18 -20.95 30.55
CA SER A 383 -33.34 -21.06 29.10
C SER A 383 -34.33 -20.02 28.56
N PRO A 384 -34.25 -19.65 27.27
CA PRO A 384 -35.15 -18.71 26.62
C PRO A 384 -36.63 -19.03 26.83
N GLU A 385 -37.04 -20.30 26.71
CA GLU A 385 -38.44 -20.74 26.85
C GLU A 385 -38.93 -20.51 28.27
N LYS A 386 -38.11 -20.87 29.26
CA LYS A 386 -38.47 -20.70 30.66
C LYS A 386 -38.59 -19.22 31.01
N LEU A 387 -37.71 -18.37 30.48
CA LEU A 387 -37.80 -16.93 30.66
C LEU A 387 -39.11 -16.38 30.06
N ILE A 388 -39.43 -16.77 28.82
CA ILE A 388 -40.65 -16.35 28.13
C ILE A 388 -41.89 -16.82 28.89
N PHE A 389 -41.93 -18.07 29.34
CA PHE A 389 -43.07 -18.61 30.07
C PHE A 389 -43.27 -17.94 31.44
N GLN A 390 -42.17 -17.65 32.14
CA GLN A 390 -42.21 -16.86 33.38
C GLN A 390 -42.74 -15.45 33.12
N HIS A 391 -42.26 -14.78 32.08
CA HIS A 391 -42.72 -13.45 31.72
C HIS A 391 -44.21 -13.45 31.34
N LEU A 392 -44.66 -14.41 30.53
CA LEU A 392 -46.08 -14.60 30.21
C LEU A 392 -46.92 -14.82 31.48
N SER A 393 -46.47 -15.69 32.38
CA SER A 393 -47.17 -15.92 33.65
C SER A 393 -47.32 -14.63 34.47
N GLU A 394 -46.31 -13.76 34.48
CA GLU A 394 -46.39 -12.46 35.13
C GLU A 394 -47.33 -11.50 34.40
N LEU A 395 -47.29 -11.44 33.07
CA LEU A 395 -48.18 -10.62 32.25
C LEU A 395 -49.65 -10.97 32.45
N LEU A 396 -49.97 -12.25 32.70
CA LEU A 396 -51.35 -12.71 32.91
C LEU A 396 -51.82 -12.55 34.36
N SER A 397 -50.90 -12.56 35.34
CA SER A 397 -51.27 -12.61 36.77
C SER A 397 -51.17 -11.28 37.51
N LYS A 398 -50.38 -10.31 37.01
CA LYS A 398 -50.18 -9.02 37.68
C LYS A 398 -51.00 -7.92 37.01
N GLU A 399 -51.88 -7.28 37.78
CA GLU A 399 -52.78 -6.20 37.29
C GLU A 399 -52.03 -5.03 36.64
N ILE A 400 -50.77 -4.78 37.01
CA ILE A 400 -49.92 -3.72 36.44
C ILE A 400 -49.71 -3.88 34.92
N TYR A 401 -49.90 -5.08 34.37
CA TYR A 401 -49.73 -5.36 32.95
C TYR A 401 -51.06 -5.42 32.18
N ASN A 402 -52.19 -5.07 32.79
CA ASN A 402 -53.48 -5.02 32.09
C ASN A 402 -53.46 -4.04 30.89
N GLU A 403 -52.69 -2.96 30.97
CA GLU A 403 -52.53 -2.01 29.86
C GLU A 403 -51.93 -2.67 28.60
N PHE A 404 -51.11 -3.72 28.75
CA PHE A 404 -50.58 -4.48 27.62
C PHE A 404 -51.71 -5.22 26.88
N TRP A 405 -52.59 -5.93 27.59
CA TRP A 405 -53.69 -6.68 26.99
C TRP A 405 -54.83 -5.79 26.47
N CYS A 406 -54.95 -4.56 27.01
CA CYS A 406 -55.85 -3.54 26.52
C CYS A 406 -55.28 -2.72 25.35
N ASN A 407 -54.07 -3.04 24.88
CA ASN A 407 -53.47 -2.34 23.75
C ASN A 407 -54.27 -2.59 22.46
N GLU A 408 -54.77 -1.51 21.86
CA GLU A 408 -55.65 -1.55 20.69
C GLU A 408 -55.02 -2.26 19.49
N TYR A 409 -53.71 -2.13 19.30
CA TYR A 409 -52.98 -2.82 18.24
C TYR A 409 -52.97 -4.35 18.45
N ILE A 410 -52.71 -4.79 19.68
CA ILE A 410 -52.67 -6.22 20.03
C ILE A 410 -54.04 -6.87 19.82
N GLN A 411 -55.11 -6.17 20.19
CA GLN A 411 -56.48 -6.64 19.98
C GLN A 411 -56.89 -6.68 18.51
N GLN A 412 -56.44 -5.72 17.69
CA GLN A 412 -56.68 -5.70 16.25
C GLN A 412 -55.98 -6.85 15.51
N GLU A 413 -54.81 -7.28 16.00
CA GLU A 413 -54.12 -8.49 15.51
C GLU A 413 -54.78 -9.80 16.00
N GLY A 414 -55.88 -9.72 16.74
CA GLY A 414 -56.67 -10.87 17.18
C GLY A 414 -56.18 -11.54 18.47
N TYR A 415 -55.20 -10.95 19.14
CA TYR A 415 -54.74 -11.41 20.45
C TYR A 415 -55.58 -10.77 21.55
N SER A 416 -56.31 -11.59 22.32
CA SER A 416 -57.06 -11.16 23.49
C SER A 416 -56.80 -12.13 24.64
N PHE A 417 -56.90 -11.62 25.88
CA PHE A 417 -56.82 -12.43 27.09
C PHE A 417 -58.14 -13.16 27.36
#